data_AF-A0AAD4DWD0-F1
#
_entry.id   AF-A0AAD4DWD0-F1
#
_cell.length_a   1.000
_cell.length_b   1.000
_cell.length_c   1.000
_cell.angle_alpha   90.00
_cell.angle_beta   90.00
_cell.angle_gamma   90.00
#
_symmetry.space_group_name_H-M   'P 1'
#
loop_
_entity.id
_entity.type
_entity.pdbx_description
1 polymer ?
#
loop_
_entity_poly.entity_id
_entity_poly.type
_entity_poly.pdbx_seq_one_letter_code
_entity_poly.pdbx_strand_id
1 'polypeptide(L)'
;MCRANYRPVDKMVAIRIVASLLLHVVMVSGKRGGTTLLTTPALYRPIAELWLLALKTKDKYVVCLSSSPGPAHITSFRVFGSLVVSSCIQDESFVTILLEVSGGIDAVTSAALKYVKSLRSMAKTPDIASDNFKLELLVLVFSHCVKIIATTSTLDAAIREAYLLRQSVKEIFGALRVLQSLFLGKESMAQALAPSFTYLDFLLKCADDPASALHQALCAHAFETMVHISPSGPLEESKLVETDPRRINEAFFRTLFKYSLDDKILSYVCKHVDAWSNNLGPIVREEKYLLDIWSGVEQTIRTYATLRSKAETIWWPSPSKMGRVLQCRCDGTAEDIRFRQCAGCQVVRYCSKRCQRDSWHSHHRLSCIFLKAAVGSSTPHRIKRSLRLLAALEVGHIQRKWDNILRLFAAARCEYPKDRERLVLELSLDKNDESVRPLRDYIFLFNGLSENEVVDRISSSWPNSRGQLHGLFLCSAITIHDRYWSRQILFSPRIALDMEIVRQTLSRNSQDV
;
A
#
# COMPACT_ATOMS: atom_id res chain seq x y z
N MET A 1 48.85 24.28 11.74
CA MET A 1 47.86 24.40 12.85
C MET A 1 48.20 23.38 13.92
N CYS A 2 48.74 23.84 15.05
CA CYS A 2 49.05 23.00 16.21
C CYS A 2 47.76 22.38 16.76
N ARG A 3 47.73 21.06 16.95
CA ARG A 3 46.67 20.38 17.70
C ARG A 3 46.78 20.83 19.16
N ALA A 4 46.04 21.89 19.51
CA ALA A 4 45.90 22.31 20.89
C ALA A 4 45.37 21.12 21.71
N ASN A 5 45.97 20.88 22.89
CA ASN A 5 45.53 19.89 23.87
C ASN A 5 44.14 20.26 24.40
N TYR A 6 43.09 19.98 23.62
CA TYR A 6 41.71 20.08 24.10
C TYR A 6 41.50 19.02 25.17
N ARG A 7 41.24 19.44 26.40
CA ARG A 7 40.65 18.56 27.41
C ARG A 7 39.35 18.00 26.80
N PRO A 8 39.08 16.69 26.89
CA PRO A 8 37.84 16.13 26.40
C PRO A 8 36.69 16.83 27.11
N VAL A 9 35.96 17.67 26.37
CA VAL A 9 34.72 18.27 26.87
C VAL A 9 33.79 17.12 27.19
N ASP A 10 33.22 17.12 28.39
CA ASP A 10 32.19 16.15 28.76
C ASP A 10 31.11 16.17 27.69
N LYS A 11 30.92 15.03 27.03
CA LYS A 11 29.96 14.82 25.95
C LYS A 11 28.56 15.32 26.34
N MET A 12 28.18 15.19 27.61
CA MET A 12 26.90 15.66 28.13
C MET A 12 26.81 17.18 28.19
N VAL A 13 27.90 17.87 28.54
CA VAL A 13 27.98 19.33 28.53
C VAL A 13 27.85 19.85 27.10
N ALA A 14 28.55 19.23 26.15
CA ALA A 14 28.44 19.59 24.74
C ALA A 14 27.00 19.43 24.22
N ILE A 15 26.35 18.28 24.49
CA ILE A 15 24.95 18.04 24.10
C ILE A 15 24.02 19.09 24.71
N ARG A 16 24.21 19.46 25.99
CA ARG A 16 23.41 20.50 26.66
C ARG A 16 23.54 21.86 25.99
N ILE A 17 24.78 22.30 25.73
CA ILE A 17 25.03 23.59 25.06
C ILE A 17 24.34 23.62 23.70
N VAL A 18 24.48 22.56 22.91
CA VAL A 18 23.81 22.47 21.61
C VAL A 18 22.30 22.46 21.76
N ALA A 19 21.74 21.72 22.71
CA ALA A 19 20.30 21.69 22.96
C ALA A 19 19.75 23.09 23.30
N SER A 20 20.46 23.85 24.14
CA SER A 20 20.13 25.23 24.47
C SER A 20 20.19 26.14 23.24
N LEU A 21 21.20 25.99 22.38
CA LEU A 21 21.30 26.74 21.14
C LEU A 21 20.14 26.42 20.19
N LEU A 22 19.80 25.15 19.98
CA LEU A 22 18.67 24.73 19.14
C LEU A 22 17.33 25.27 19.68
N LEU A 23 17.14 25.23 21.01
CA LEU A 23 15.97 25.82 21.65
C LEU A 23 15.88 27.33 21.36
N HIS A 24 16.98 28.06 21.52
CA HIS A 24 17.01 29.50 21.22
C HIS A 24 16.68 29.77 19.75
N VAL A 25 17.21 28.97 18.82
CA VAL A 25 16.90 29.09 17.39
C VAL A 25 15.39 28.91 17.14
N VAL A 26 14.77 27.89 17.73
CA VAL A 26 13.32 27.64 17.59
C VAL A 26 12.51 28.81 18.17
N MET A 27 12.85 29.28 19.38
CA MET A 27 12.14 30.37 20.06
C MET A 27 12.24 31.71 19.32
N VAL A 28 13.39 32.01 18.73
CA VAL A 28 13.60 33.24 17.94
C VAL A 28 12.85 33.18 16.61
N SER A 29 12.86 32.02 15.95
CA SER A 29 12.21 31.81 14.65
C SER A 29 10.68 31.98 14.74
N GLY A 30 10.06 31.48 15.81
CA GLY A 30 8.61 31.55 16.01
C GLY A 30 8.03 32.97 16.19
N LYS A 31 8.82 33.94 16.67
CA LYS A 31 8.31 35.29 17.00
C LYS A 31 8.33 36.29 15.84
N ARG A 32 9.06 36.02 14.75
CA ARG A 32 9.28 36.99 13.65
C ARG A 32 8.96 36.45 12.25
N GLY A 33 8.27 35.31 12.14
CA GLY A 33 8.12 34.61 10.85
C GLY A 33 9.47 34.17 10.28
N GLY A 34 10.45 33.92 11.15
CA GLY A 34 11.86 33.82 10.81
C GLY A 34 12.26 32.44 10.31
N THR A 35 12.03 32.18 9.02
CA THR A 35 12.67 31.06 8.30
C THR A 35 14.14 31.35 7.99
N THR A 36 14.62 32.59 8.11
CA THR A 36 15.93 33.04 7.61
C THR A 36 17.15 32.40 8.28
N LEU A 37 17.13 32.16 9.60
CA LEU A 37 18.28 31.53 10.26
C LEU A 37 18.37 30.02 9.93
N LEU A 38 17.21 29.34 9.94
CA LEU A 38 17.08 27.91 9.67
C LEU A 38 17.24 27.56 8.20
N THR A 39 17.27 28.55 7.30
CA THR A 39 17.53 28.38 5.87
C THR A 39 18.95 28.76 5.47
N THR A 40 19.83 29.06 6.43
CA THR A 40 21.24 29.37 6.13
C THR A 40 22.00 28.07 5.81
N PRO A 41 22.47 27.84 4.56
CA PRO A 41 23.04 26.55 4.16
C PRO A 41 24.28 26.14 4.95
N ALA A 42 25.05 27.11 5.47
CA ALA A 42 26.22 26.85 6.31
C ALA A 42 25.89 26.09 7.62
N LEU A 43 24.63 26.12 8.07
CA LEU A 43 24.18 25.42 9.28
C LEU A 43 23.66 24.01 9.01
N TYR A 44 23.43 23.63 7.75
CA TYR A 44 22.79 22.36 7.39
C TYR A 44 23.59 21.13 7.83
N ARG A 45 24.90 21.12 7.57
CA ARG A 45 25.77 20.01 7.98
C ARG A 45 25.82 19.85 9.51
N PRO A 46 26.11 20.91 10.30
CA PRO A 46 26.05 20.83 11.75
C PRO A 46 24.70 20.33 12.28
N ILE A 47 23.58 20.84 11.74
CA ILE A 47 22.24 20.42 12.15
C ILE A 47 22.02 18.92 11.87
N ALA A 48 22.40 18.45 10.68
CA ALA A 48 22.27 17.03 10.30
C ALA A 48 23.14 16.12 11.20
N GLU A 49 24.38 16.49 11.46
CA GLU A 49 25.30 15.76 12.35
C GLU A 49 24.74 15.66 13.77
N LEU A 50 24.22 16.76 14.30
CA LEU A 50 23.64 16.83 15.64
C LEU A 50 22.38 15.98 15.76
N TRP A 51 21.51 16.00 14.75
CA TRP A 51 20.33 15.14 14.73
C TRP A 51 20.71 13.65 14.72
N LEU A 52 21.67 13.25 13.87
CA LEU A 52 22.16 11.88 13.83
C LEU A 52 22.82 11.46 15.14
N LEU A 53 23.55 12.37 15.79
CA LEU A 53 24.12 12.15 17.12
C LEU A 53 23.03 11.91 18.16
N ALA A 54 21.96 12.71 18.15
CA ALA A 54 20.80 12.57 19.05
C ALA A 54 20.12 11.18 18.95
N LEU A 55 20.15 10.59 17.76
CA LEU A 55 19.60 9.26 17.47
C LEU A 55 20.55 8.11 17.84
N LYS A 56 21.86 8.37 17.84
CA LYS A 56 22.89 7.39 18.24
C LYS A 56 23.01 7.30 19.76
N THR A 57 22.78 8.40 20.49
CA THR A 57 22.81 8.38 21.96
C THR A 57 21.69 7.48 22.50
N LYS A 58 22.07 6.33 23.05
CA LYS A 58 21.19 5.34 23.70
C LYS A 58 20.74 5.79 25.11
N ASP A 59 21.25 6.91 25.61
CA ASP A 59 21.07 7.30 26.99
C ASP A 59 19.59 7.50 27.35
N LYS A 60 19.14 6.69 28.31
CA LYS A 60 17.84 6.83 28.98
C LYS A 60 17.70 8.22 29.64
N TYR A 61 18.82 8.86 29.97
CA TYR A 61 18.90 10.19 30.56
C TYR A 61 18.64 11.33 29.57
N VAL A 62 18.54 11.05 28.27
CA VAL A 62 18.14 12.02 27.23
C VAL A 62 16.62 12.29 27.27
N VAL A 63 15.89 11.86 28.31
CA VAL A 63 14.42 11.83 28.33
C VAL A 63 13.78 12.37 29.62
N CYS A 64 14.52 12.67 30.69
CA CYS A 64 13.94 13.30 31.88
C CYS A 64 13.68 14.80 31.65
N LEU A 65 12.41 15.19 31.54
CA LEU A 65 11.94 16.55 31.77
C LEU A 65 11.72 16.69 33.28
N SER A 66 12.55 17.47 33.98
CA SER A 66 12.21 17.98 35.31
C SER A 66 12.01 19.48 35.25
N SER A 67 10.93 19.97 35.84
CA SER A 67 10.64 21.39 36.04
C SER A 67 11.54 22.06 37.09
N SER A 68 12.38 21.29 37.78
CA SER A 68 13.41 21.80 38.70
C SER A 68 14.69 22.15 37.94
N PRO A 69 15.39 23.28 38.27
CA PRO A 69 16.63 23.73 37.63
C PRO A 69 17.86 22.81 37.86
N GLY A 70 17.65 21.52 38.03
CA GLY A 70 18.68 20.49 38.16
C GLY A 70 19.13 19.88 36.82
N PRO A 71 20.07 18.91 36.83
CA PRO A 71 20.78 18.37 35.67
C PRO A 71 19.94 17.60 34.60
N ALA A 72 18.62 17.75 34.54
CA ALA A 72 17.72 17.01 33.65
C ALA A 72 17.22 17.85 32.43
N HIS A 73 18.15 18.41 31.64
CA HIS A 73 17.84 19.22 30.45
C HIS A 73 17.96 18.46 29.10
N ILE A 74 18.10 17.13 29.10
CA ILE A 74 18.58 16.43 27.91
C ILE A 74 17.42 15.98 26.98
N THR A 75 16.17 15.93 27.46
CA THR A 75 14.95 15.69 26.64
C THR A 75 14.67 16.75 25.60
N SER A 76 15.08 17.97 25.90
CA SER A 76 15.08 19.10 24.98
C SER A 76 15.83 18.81 23.69
N PHE A 77 16.92 18.05 23.72
CA PHE A 77 17.79 17.92 22.55
C PHE A 77 17.12 17.21 21.37
N ARG A 78 16.46 16.07 21.63
CA ARG A 78 15.74 15.33 20.59
C ARG A 78 14.55 16.13 20.05
N VAL A 79 13.80 16.73 20.96
CA VAL A 79 12.63 17.55 20.65
C VAL A 79 13.02 18.71 19.73
N PHE A 80 13.96 19.55 20.16
CA PHE A 80 14.40 20.71 19.40
C PHE A 80 15.16 20.30 18.14
N GLY A 81 15.92 19.20 18.18
CA GLY A 81 16.50 18.61 16.98
C GLY A 81 15.46 18.24 15.93
N SER A 82 14.35 17.59 16.32
CA SER A 82 13.27 17.24 15.38
C SER A 82 12.56 18.46 14.80
N LEU A 83 12.35 19.50 15.62
CA LEU A 83 11.74 20.77 15.20
C LEU A 83 12.63 21.52 14.20
N VAL A 84 13.91 21.65 14.52
CA VAL A 84 14.90 22.31 13.66
C VAL A 84 15.04 21.55 12.35
N VAL A 85 15.23 20.23 12.40
CA VAL A 85 15.35 19.41 11.20
C VAL A 85 14.08 19.46 10.35
N SER A 86 12.89 19.39 10.97
CA SER A 86 11.62 19.49 10.24
C SER A 86 11.42 20.85 9.57
N SER A 87 12.10 21.91 10.04
CA SER A 87 12.07 23.23 9.40
C SER A 87 13.08 23.30 8.25
N CYS A 88 14.25 22.67 8.40
CA CYS A 88 15.30 22.64 7.37
C CYS A 88 14.95 21.69 6.21
N ILE A 89 14.18 20.62 6.47
CA ILE A 89 13.88 19.55 5.50
C ILE A 89 13.07 20.02 4.28
N GLN A 90 12.50 21.23 4.34
CA GLN A 90 11.82 21.85 3.19
C GLN A 90 12.80 22.32 2.11
N ASP A 91 14.08 22.47 2.45
CA ASP A 91 15.15 22.80 1.49
C ASP A 91 15.79 21.51 0.96
N GLU A 92 15.80 21.35 -0.36
CA GLU A 92 16.39 20.19 -1.05
C GLU A 92 17.88 20.01 -0.71
N SER A 93 18.62 21.11 -0.58
CA SER A 93 20.06 21.06 -0.29
C SER A 93 20.34 20.54 1.12
N PHE A 94 19.44 20.77 2.09
CA PHE A 94 19.52 20.15 3.41
C PHE A 94 19.38 18.62 3.31
N VAL A 95 18.49 18.11 2.45
CA VAL A 95 18.31 16.67 2.27
C VAL A 95 19.55 16.02 1.65
N THR A 96 20.19 16.68 0.66
CA THR A 96 21.47 16.22 0.11
C THR A 96 22.54 16.12 1.19
N ILE A 97 22.67 17.14 2.04
CA ILE A 97 23.63 17.15 3.14
C ILE A 97 23.28 16.07 4.18
N LEU A 98 22.00 15.88 4.49
CA LEU A 98 21.55 14.84 5.41
C LEU A 98 21.91 13.43 4.91
N LEU A 99 21.79 13.18 3.60
CA LEU A 99 22.22 11.94 2.98
C LEU A 99 23.74 11.76 3.07
N GLU A 100 24.51 12.81 2.75
CA GLU A 100 25.98 12.78 2.83
C GLU A 100 26.45 12.47 4.26
N VAL A 101 25.97 13.22 5.25
CA VAL A 101 26.38 13.09 6.66
C VAL A 101 25.98 11.74 7.25
N SER A 102 24.82 11.21 6.86
CA SER A 102 24.35 9.93 7.39
C SER A 102 25.07 8.72 6.79
N GLY A 103 25.69 8.87 5.62
CA GLY A 103 26.27 7.76 4.85
C GLY A 103 25.29 7.10 3.88
N GLY A 104 24.28 7.84 3.40
CA GLY A 104 23.37 7.43 2.33
C GLY A 104 21.94 7.08 2.78
N ILE A 105 21.11 6.70 1.80
CA ILE A 105 19.66 6.46 1.96
C ILE A 105 19.35 5.46 3.08
N ASP A 106 20.09 4.35 3.14
CA ASP A 106 19.87 3.31 4.14
C ASP A 106 20.09 3.81 5.58
N ALA A 107 21.08 4.69 5.77
CA ALA A 107 21.39 5.24 7.07
C ALA A 107 20.34 6.27 7.52
N VAL A 108 19.94 7.21 6.65
CA VAL A 108 18.85 8.17 6.94
C VAL A 108 17.57 7.45 7.30
N THR A 109 17.13 6.51 6.46
CA THR A 109 15.86 5.81 6.66
C THR A 109 15.88 4.97 7.94
N SER A 110 16.99 4.29 8.24
CA SER A 110 17.19 3.58 9.51
C SER A 110 17.10 4.52 10.71
N ALA A 111 17.74 5.69 10.62
CA ALA A 111 17.82 6.66 11.70
C ALA A 111 16.43 7.25 12.02
N ALA A 112 15.70 7.69 11.00
CA ALA A 112 14.34 8.21 11.15
C ALA A 112 13.37 7.17 11.75
N LEU A 113 13.41 5.91 11.28
CA LEU A 113 12.56 4.85 11.82
C LEU A 113 12.94 4.41 13.23
N LYS A 114 14.24 4.40 13.54
CA LYS A 114 14.71 4.19 14.92
C LYS A 114 14.16 5.28 15.84
N TYR A 115 14.02 6.50 15.34
CA TYR A 115 13.45 7.58 16.12
C TYR A 115 11.96 7.34 16.44
N VAL A 116 11.15 7.00 15.43
CA VAL A 116 9.73 6.62 15.62
C VAL A 116 9.59 5.49 16.65
N LYS A 117 10.44 4.45 16.55
CA LYS A 117 10.48 3.35 17.52
C LYS A 117 10.84 3.80 18.92
N SER A 118 11.78 4.74 19.06
CA SER A 118 12.14 5.32 20.34
C SER A 118 10.98 6.10 20.95
N LEU A 119 10.26 6.90 20.16
CA LEU A 119 9.07 7.64 20.63
C LEU A 119 7.98 6.69 21.12
N ARG A 120 7.72 5.61 20.37
CA ARG A 120 6.81 4.54 20.79
C ARG A 120 7.24 3.90 22.11
N SER A 121 8.54 3.67 22.31
CA SER A 121 9.05 3.11 23.57
C SER A 121 8.90 4.08 24.74
N MET A 122 9.10 5.38 24.50
CA MET A 122 8.93 6.43 25.52
C MET A 122 7.46 6.58 25.90
N ALA A 123 6.54 6.54 24.93
CA ALA A 123 5.10 6.57 25.23
C ALA A 123 4.63 5.47 26.20
N LYS A 124 5.37 4.35 26.29
CA LYS A 124 5.05 3.24 27.21
C LYS A 124 5.59 3.43 28.63
N THR A 125 6.43 4.44 28.88
CA THR A 125 6.97 4.66 30.24
C THR A 125 5.93 5.38 31.11
N PRO A 126 5.59 4.86 32.30
CA PRO A 126 4.55 5.43 33.16
C PRO A 126 4.74 6.92 33.47
N ASP A 127 5.98 7.37 33.68
CA ASP A 127 6.32 8.76 34.02
C ASP A 127 5.98 9.78 32.92
N ILE A 128 5.81 9.33 31.68
CA ILE A 128 5.39 10.17 30.55
C ILE A 128 3.86 10.19 30.46
N ALA A 129 3.20 9.09 30.78
CA ALA A 129 1.75 9.00 30.76
C ALA A 129 1.08 9.86 31.84
N SER A 130 1.76 10.11 32.96
CA SER A 130 1.23 10.92 34.07
C SER A 130 1.41 12.44 33.90
N ASP A 131 2.19 12.89 32.91
CA ASP A 131 2.54 14.30 32.72
C ASP A 131 2.06 14.81 31.35
N ASN A 132 0.98 15.60 31.38
CA ASN A 132 0.35 16.16 30.17
C ASN A 132 1.34 16.94 29.29
N PHE A 133 2.26 17.69 29.88
CA PHE A 133 3.21 18.51 29.12
C PHE A 133 4.22 17.62 28.37
N LYS A 134 4.78 16.60 29.04
CA LYS A 134 5.69 15.64 28.40
C LYS A 134 5.00 14.92 27.25
N LEU A 135 3.74 14.59 27.48
CA LEU A 135 2.91 13.88 26.54
C LEU A 135 2.63 14.73 25.28
N GLU A 136 2.19 15.97 25.43
CA GLU A 136 2.05 16.93 24.31
C GLU A 136 3.35 17.12 23.52
N LEU A 137 4.46 17.25 24.23
CA LEU A 137 5.77 17.36 23.60
C LEU A 137 6.12 16.11 22.78
N LEU A 138 5.79 14.92 23.29
CA LEU A 138 6.02 13.66 22.59
C LEU A 138 5.23 13.57 21.28
N VAL A 139 3.98 14.04 21.29
CA VAL A 139 3.13 14.11 20.10
C VAL A 139 3.66 15.11 19.08
N LEU A 140 4.11 16.29 19.53
CA LEU A 140 4.71 17.28 18.66
C LEU A 140 5.95 16.71 17.98
N VAL A 141 6.84 16.07 18.74
CA VAL A 141 8.04 15.42 18.19
C VAL A 141 7.69 14.31 17.21
N PHE A 142 6.71 13.48 17.53
CA PHE A 142 6.23 12.44 16.64
C PHE A 142 5.72 13.03 15.31
N SER A 143 4.89 14.08 15.38
CA SER A 143 4.40 14.82 14.22
C SER A 143 5.55 15.31 13.33
N HIS A 144 6.58 15.93 13.91
CA HIS A 144 7.76 16.38 13.17
C HIS A 144 8.58 15.23 12.57
N CYS A 145 8.71 14.11 13.27
CA CYS A 145 9.38 12.92 12.72
C CYS A 145 8.66 12.39 11.49
N VAL A 146 7.34 12.32 11.53
CA VAL A 146 6.53 11.89 10.39
C VAL A 146 6.66 12.90 9.24
N LYS A 147 6.64 14.21 9.52
CA LYS A 147 6.89 15.25 8.50
C LYS A 147 8.26 15.12 7.84
N ILE A 148 9.31 14.80 8.58
CA ILE A 148 10.65 14.54 8.03
C ILE A 148 10.62 13.33 7.09
N ILE A 149 10.00 12.22 7.51
CA ILE A 149 9.85 11.02 6.68
C ILE A 149 9.04 11.34 5.40
N ALA A 150 7.93 12.06 5.54
CA ALA A 150 7.08 12.44 4.42
C ALA A 150 7.82 13.34 3.43
N THR A 151 8.47 14.40 3.91
CA THR A 151 9.19 15.36 3.05
C THR A 151 10.38 14.72 2.35
N THR A 152 11.16 13.89 3.05
CA THR A 152 12.25 13.15 2.38
C THR A 152 11.74 12.13 1.35
N SER A 153 10.54 11.57 1.56
CA SER A 153 9.91 10.67 0.59
C SER A 153 9.30 11.39 -0.62
N THR A 154 8.90 12.66 -0.47
CA THR A 154 8.40 13.49 -1.59
C THR A 154 9.54 13.93 -2.49
N LEU A 155 10.70 14.24 -1.89
CA LEU A 155 11.85 14.76 -2.62
C LEU A 155 12.61 13.68 -3.42
N ASP A 156 12.61 12.43 -2.95
CA ASP A 156 13.36 11.35 -3.60
C ASP A 156 12.60 10.01 -3.58
N ALA A 157 12.44 9.40 -4.76
CA ALA A 157 11.75 8.12 -4.93
C ALA A 157 12.50 6.93 -4.32
N ALA A 158 13.83 6.91 -4.39
CA ALA A 158 14.64 5.85 -3.78
C ALA A 158 14.56 5.90 -2.25
N ILE A 159 14.54 7.10 -1.65
CA ILE A 159 14.28 7.26 -0.21
C ILE A 159 12.89 6.73 0.16
N ARG A 160 11.86 7.10 -0.61
CA ARG A 160 10.47 6.64 -0.39
C ARG A 160 10.37 5.12 -0.40
N GLU A 161 10.92 4.46 -1.40
CA GLU A 161 10.89 2.99 -1.50
C GLU A 161 11.72 2.32 -0.40
N ALA A 162 12.85 2.92 0.00
CA ALA A 162 13.62 2.44 1.16
C ALA A 162 12.81 2.53 2.47
N TYR A 163 12.06 3.61 2.70
CA TYR A 163 11.14 3.70 3.84
C TYR A 163 10.02 2.65 3.78
N LEU A 164 9.43 2.43 2.61
CA LEU A 164 8.36 1.44 2.45
C LEU A 164 8.88 0.02 2.70
N LEU A 165 10.05 -0.33 2.16
CA LEU A 165 10.72 -1.62 2.38
C LEU A 165 11.01 -1.86 3.87
N ARG A 166 11.39 -0.80 4.60
CA ARG A 166 11.68 -0.85 6.04
C ARG A 166 10.44 -0.74 6.93
N GLN A 167 9.26 -0.89 6.35
CA GLN A 167 7.96 -0.89 7.02
C GLN A 167 7.63 0.43 7.75
N SER A 168 8.00 1.58 7.17
CA SER A 168 7.79 2.90 7.78
C SER A 168 6.34 3.13 8.24
N VAL A 169 5.38 2.80 7.38
CA VAL A 169 3.95 2.94 7.67
C VAL A 169 3.56 2.13 8.91
N LYS A 170 4.00 0.88 8.99
CA LYS A 170 3.72 0.01 10.14
C LYS A 170 4.29 0.59 11.44
N GLU A 171 5.50 1.13 11.40
CA GLU A 171 6.14 1.70 12.59
C GLU A 171 5.48 3.01 13.04
N ILE A 172 5.08 3.87 12.09
CA ILE A 172 4.35 5.12 12.35
C ILE A 172 3.00 4.81 13.01
N PHE A 173 2.17 3.98 12.38
CA PHE A 173 0.86 3.64 12.94
C PHE A 173 0.96 2.82 14.23
N GLY A 174 1.96 1.95 14.34
CA GLY A 174 2.24 1.24 15.59
C GLY A 174 2.66 2.18 16.74
N ALA A 175 3.32 3.30 16.46
CA ALA A 175 3.64 4.33 17.44
C ALA A 175 2.39 5.17 17.77
N LEU A 176 1.65 5.58 16.75
CA LEU A 176 0.42 6.35 16.87
C LEU A 176 -0.62 5.63 17.72
N ARG A 177 -0.78 4.30 17.58
CA ARG A 177 -1.69 3.51 18.42
C ARG A 177 -1.32 3.55 19.91
N VAL A 178 -0.02 3.52 20.23
CA VAL A 178 0.43 3.64 21.63
C VAL A 178 0.17 5.04 22.16
N LEU A 179 0.44 6.07 21.34
CA LEU A 179 0.15 7.45 21.71
C LEU A 179 -1.36 7.62 21.93
N GLN A 180 -2.21 7.13 21.03
CA GLN A 180 -3.67 7.24 21.09
C GLN A 180 -4.26 6.87 22.45
N SER A 181 -3.81 5.76 23.05
CA SER A 181 -4.31 5.34 24.36
C SER A 181 -4.05 6.34 25.50
N LEU A 182 -3.13 7.29 25.29
CA LEU A 182 -2.77 8.34 26.24
C LEU A 182 -3.56 9.65 26.03
N PHE A 183 -4.28 9.80 24.90
CA PHE A 183 -4.89 11.06 24.46
C PHE A 183 -6.39 10.99 24.20
N LEU A 184 -7.13 10.13 24.89
CA LEU A 184 -8.60 10.06 24.72
C LEU A 184 -9.21 11.46 24.91
N GLY A 185 -9.69 12.06 23.81
CA GLY A 185 -10.40 13.35 23.79
C GLY A 185 -9.57 14.63 23.67
N LYS A 186 -8.27 14.59 23.30
CA LYS A 186 -7.43 15.81 23.20
C LYS A 186 -7.14 16.25 21.77
N GLU A 187 -7.21 17.57 21.50
CA GLU A 187 -6.87 18.20 20.21
C GLU A 187 -5.44 17.87 19.74
N SER A 188 -4.51 17.67 20.67
CA SER A 188 -3.12 17.31 20.37
C SER A 188 -3.02 16.00 19.57
N MET A 189 -3.96 15.06 19.73
CA MET A 189 -3.95 13.84 18.92
C MET A 189 -4.13 14.13 17.42
N ALA A 190 -4.92 15.13 17.05
CA ALA A 190 -5.11 15.53 15.65
C ALA A 190 -3.78 15.99 15.02
N GLN A 191 -2.89 16.63 15.79
CA GLN A 191 -1.57 17.08 15.32
C GLN A 191 -0.61 15.93 14.98
N ALA A 192 -0.74 14.78 15.64
CA ALA A 192 0.03 13.56 15.32
C ALA A 192 -0.59 12.79 14.15
N LEU A 193 -1.92 12.81 14.04
CA LEU A 193 -2.66 12.09 13.00
C LEU A 193 -2.48 12.68 11.62
N ALA A 194 -2.69 14.00 11.50
CA ALA A 194 -2.72 14.66 10.21
C ALA A 194 -1.47 14.35 9.37
N PRO A 195 -0.22 14.46 9.89
CA PRO A 195 0.96 14.07 9.13
C PRO A 195 1.03 12.58 8.82
N SER A 196 0.55 11.71 9.72
CA SER A 196 0.61 10.25 9.55
C SER A 196 -0.31 9.79 8.42
N PHE A 197 -1.53 10.30 8.38
CA PHE A 197 -2.47 10.01 7.30
C PHE A 197 -2.13 10.74 6.02
N THR A 198 -1.59 11.96 6.09
CA THR A 198 -1.06 12.67 4.91
C THR A 198 0.08 11.89 4.27
N TYR A 199 0.99 11.33 5.08
CA TYR A 199 2.05 10.47 4.58
C TYR A 199 1.52 9.18 3.97
N LEU A 200 0.54 8.52 4.61
CA LEU A 200 -0.10 7.33 4.04
C LEU A 200 -0.78 7.64 2.71
N ASP A 201 -1.58 8.71 2.64
CA ASP A 201 -2.23 9.16 1.41
C ASP A 201 -1.18 9.45 0.33
N PHE A 202 -0.10 10.18 0.66
CA PHE A 202 1.01 10.39 -0.27
C PHE A 202 1.60 9.08 -0.80
N LEU A 203 1.86 8.08 0.05
CA LEU A 203 2.38 6.77 -0.39
C LEU A 203 1.39 6.01 -1.27
N LEU A 204 0.09 6.06 -0.96
CA LEU A 204 -0.95 5.41 -1.76
C LEU A 204 -1.06 6.00 -3.17
N LYS A 205 -0.52 7.21 -3.34
CA LYS A 205 -0.49 7.96 -4.60
C LYS A 205 0.84 7.80 -5.35
N CYS A 206 1.97 7.86 -4.65
CA CYS A 206 3.27 8.05 -5.28
C CYS A 206 4.25 6.88 -5.11
N ALA A 207 3.95 5.89 -4.27
CA ALA A 207 4.82 4.72 -4.11
C ALA A 207 4.68 3.75 -5.30
N ASP A 208 5.73 2.97 -5.55
CA ASP A 208 5.72 1.92 -6.59
C ASP A 208 4.80 0.75 -6.16
N ASP A 209 4.72 0.47 -4.86
CA ASP A 209 3.83 -0.55 -4.28
C ASP A 209 2.86 0.01 -3.23
N PRO A 210 1.84 0.79 -3.63
CA PRO A 210 0.90 1.40 -2.69
C PRO A 210 0.05 0.36 -1.94
N ALA A 211 -0.13 -0.85 -2.49
CA ALA A 211 -0.79 -1.95 -1.80
C ALA A 211 0.01 -2.43 -0.57
N SER A 212 1.35 -2.46 -0.66
CA SER A 212 2.19 -2.76 0.51
C SER A 212 2.05 -1.67 1.57
N ALA A 213 1.99 -0.39 1.19
CA ALA A 213 1.75 0.71 2.11
C ALA A 213 0.41 0.56 2.84
N LEU A 214 -0.68 0.29 2.11
CA LEU A 214 -1.99 0.05 2.72
C LEU A 214 -1.98 -1.17 3.63
N HIS A 215 -1.39 -2.28 3.18
CA HIS A 215 -1.30 -3.50 3.98
C HIS A 215 -0.51 -3.28 5.28
N GLN A 216 0.57 -2.50 5.25
CA GLN A 216 1.31 -2.12 6.45
C GLN A 216 0.47 -1.27 7.41
N ALA A 217 -0.29 -0.31 6.89
CA ALA A 217 -1.21 0.51 7.68
C ALA A 217 -2.27 -0.36 8.36
N LEU A 218 -2.92 -1.24 7.59
CA LEU A 218 -3.94 -2.16 8.09
C LEU A 218 -3.37 -3.10 9.17
N CYS A 219 -2.21 -3.71 8.94
CA CYS A 219 -1.51 -4.55 9.93
C CYS A 219 -1.10 -3.80 11.20
N ALA A 220 -0.95 -2.48 11.13
CA ALA A 220 -0.65 -1.62 12.27
C ALA A 220 -1.92 -1.03 12.89
N HIS A 221 -3.10 -1.52 12.53
CA HIS A 221 -4.40 -1.08 13.02
C HIS A 221 -4.69 0.40 12.73
N ALA A 222 -4.22 0.91 11.59
CA ALA A 222 -4.48 2.28 11.17
C ALA A 222 -5.97 2.60 11.09
N PHE A 223 -6.79 1.62 10.68
CA PHE A 223 -8.24 1.77 10.61
C PHE A 223 -8.84 1.98 12.00
N GLU A 224 -8.55 1.10 12.97
CA GLU A 224 -9.05 1.21 14.33
C GLU A 224 -8.56 2.51 14.98
N THR A 225 -7.30 2.87 14.75
CA THR A 225 -6.75 4.15 15.20
C THR A 225 -7.52 5.32 14.62
N MET A 226 -7.85 5.30 13.33
CA MET A 226 -8.65 6.33 12.66
C MET A 226 -10.04 6.47 13.28
N VAL A 227 -10.75 5.34 13.42
CA VAL A 227 -12.13 5.25 13.94
C VAL A 227 -12.21 5.85 15.33
N HIS A 228 -11.32 5.45 16.23
CA HIS A 228 -11.33 5.93 17.62
C HIS A 228 -11.04 7.43 17.81
N ILE A 229 -10.72 8.18 16.75
CA ILE A 229 -10.36 9.61 16.85
C ILE A 229 -11.39 10.51 16.17
N SER A 230 -12.44 9.95 15.56
CA SER A 230 -13.57 10.77 15.14
C SER A 230 -14.10 11.54 16.37
N PRO A 231 -14.05 12.88 16.37
CA PRO A 231 -14.42 13.67 17.53
C PRO A 231 -15.92 13.49 17.77
N SER A 232 -16.29 13.06 18.97
CA SER A 232 -17.68 12.92 19.41
C SER A 232 -18.37 14.27 19.69
N GLY A 233 -17.84 15.36 19.14
CA GLY A 233 -18.32 16.72 19.39
C GLY A 233 -18.47 17.50 18.10
N PRO A 234 -19.41 18.46 18.03
CA PRO A 234 -19.47 19.40 16.92
C PRO A 234 -18.13 20.13 16.87
N LEU A 235 -17.35 19.87 15.82
CA LEU A 235 -16.22 20.71 15.45
C LEU A 235 -16.82 22.09 15.14
N GLU A 236 -16.88 22.96 16.15
CA GLU A 236 -16.93 24.39 15.88
C GLU A 236 -15.83 24.68 14.85
N GLU A 237 -16.13 25.51 13.85
CA GLU A 237 -15.31 25.82 12.68
C GLU A 237 -13.93 26.43 13.06
N SER A 238 -13.10 25.67 13.75
CA SER A 238 -11.74 26.02 14.09
C SER A 238 -10.94 25.99 12.80
N LYS A 239 -10.80 27.18 12.22
CA LYS A 239 -10.07 27.47 10.98
C LYS A 239 -8.60 27.03 10.98
N LEU A 240 -8.10 26.42 12.06
CA LEU A 240 -6.70 26.12 12.29
C LEU A 240 -6.28 24.67 12.00
N VAL A 241 -7.22 23.75 11.81
CA VAL A 241 -6.86 22.35 11.48
C VAL A 241 -7.10 22.11 9.98
N GLU A 242 -6.02 22.13 9.19
CA GLU A 242 -6.04 21.89 7.73
C GLU A 242 -6.61 20.52 7.33
N THR A 243 -6.79 19.59 8.26
CA THR A 243 -7.17 18.20 7.95
C THR A 243 -8.44 17.79 8.69
N ASP A 244 -9.57 17.89 7.99
CA ASP A 244 -10.87 17.37 8.41
C ASP A 244 -10.81 15.82 8.55
N PRO A 245 -11.01 15.26 9.76
CA PRO A 245 -11.03 13.80 9.97
C PRO A 245 -12.01 13.06 9.07
N ARG A 246 -13.12 13.70 8.66
CA ARG A 246 -14.10 13.10 7.74
C ARG A 246 -13.51 12.83 6.37
N ARG A 247 -12.71 13.76 5.86
CA ARG A 247 -11.99 13.60 4.59
C ARG A 247 -10.97 12.47 4.67
N ILE A 248 -10.32 12.30 5.83
CA ILE A 248 -9.40 11.18 6.07
C ILE A 248 -10.17 9.85 6.03
N ASN A 249 -11.29 9.75 6.75
CA ASN A 249 -12.15 8.55 6.77
C ASN A 249 -12.63 8.18 5.36
N GLU A 250 -13.17 9.17 4.64
CA GLU A 250 -13.65 8.98 3.27
C GLU A 250 -12.51 8.52 2.34
N ALA A 251 -11.36 9.20 2.38
CA ALA A 251 -10.19 8.84 1.58
C ALA A 251 -9.71 7.42 1.90
N PHE A 252 -9.71 7.04 3.18
CA PHE A 252 -9.33 5.70 3.62
C PHE A 252 -10.31 4.63 3.10
N PHE A 253 -11.62 4.86 3.21
CA PHE A 253 -12.64 3.92 2.73
C PHE A 253 -12.59 3.74 1.21
N ARG A 254 -12.45 4.84 0.46
CA ARG A 254 -12.28 4.79 -1.01
C ARG A 254 -11.00 4.05 -1.40
N THR A 255 -9.92 4.26 -0.65
CA THR A 255 -8.65 3.53 -0.83
C THR A 255 -8.85 2.04 -0.55
N LEU A 256 -9.48 1.69 0.57
CA LEU A 256 -9.73 0.31 0.96
C LEU A 256 -10.54 -0.43 -0.09
N PHE A 257 -11.61 0.19 -0.60
CA PHE A 257 -12.39 -0.31 -1.72
C PHE A 257 -11.52 -0.58 -2.94
N LYS A 258 -10.75 0.41 -3.39
CA LYS A 258 -9.89 0.31 -4.57
C LYS A 258 -8.90 -0.86 -4.46
N TYR A 259 -8.29 -1.03 -3.30
CA TYR A 259 -7.28 -2.07 -3.08
C TYR A 259 -7.85 -3.40 -2.59
N SER A 260 -9.18 -3.54 -2.44
CA SER A 260 -9.82 -4.82 -2.13
C SER A 260 -9.69 -5.87 -3.26
N LEU A 261 -9.26 -5.45 -4.45
CA LEU A 261 -8.87 -6.33 -5.55
C LEU A 261 -7.52 -7.02 -5.33
N ASP A 262 -6.70 -6.54 -4.39
CA ASP A 262 -5.45 -7.21 -4.00
C ASP A 262 -5.77 -8.37 -3.05
N ASP A 263 -5.39 -9.59 -3.44
CA ASP A 263 -5.69 -10.80 -2.67
C ASP A 263 -5.16 -10.74 -1.23
N LYS A 264 -3.99 -10.11 -1.02
CA LYS A 264 -3.37 -10.00 0.31
C LYS A 264 -4.17 -9.03 1.18
N ILE A 265 -4.59 -7.91 0.61
CA ILE A 265 -5.41 -6.91 1.32
C ILE A 265 -6.79 -7.48 1.59
N LEU A 266 -7.45 -8.10 0.61
CA LEU A 266 -8.73 -8.77 0.80
C LEU A 266 -8.65 -9.83 1.90
N SER A 267 -7.63 -10.69 1.87
CA SER A 267 -7.38 -11.69 2.93
C SER A 267 -7.34 -11.09 4.32
N TYR A 268 -6.65 -9.96 4.46
CA TYR A 268 -6.53 -9.27 5.75
C TYR A 268 -7.87 -8.69 6.15
N VAL A 269 -8.48 -7.90 5.26
CA VAL A 269 -9.72 -7.18 5.52
C VAL A 269 -10.87 -8.13 5.85
N CYS A 270 -11.02 -9.24 5.15
CA CYS A 270 -12.06 -10.24 5.46
C CYS A 270 -11.97 -10.81 6.88
N LYS A 271 -10.76 -10.90 7.46
CA LYS A 271 -10.58 -11.37 8.84
C LYS A 271 -10.98 -10.33 9.88
N HIS A 272 -11.03 -9.05 9.49
CA HIS A 272 -11.20 -7.93 10.41
C HIS A 272 -12.49 -7.14 10.17
N VAL A 273 -13.18 -7.34 9.04
CA VAL A 273 -14.34 -6.53 8.63
C VAL A 273 -15.46 -6.55 9.67
N ASP A 274 -15.76 -7.70 10.29
CA ASP A 274 -16.81 -7.80 11.31
C ASP A 274 -16.46 -6.97 12.57
N ALA A 275 -15.19 -7.03 13.02
CA ALA A 275 -14.72 -6.24 14.14
C ALA A 275 -14.75 -4.73 13.82
N TRP A 276 -14.41 -4.37 12.59
CA TRP A 276 -14.46 -2.99 12.11
C TRP A 276 -15.88 -2.44 12.03
N SER A 277 -16.83 -3.20 11.49
CA SER A 277 -18.24 -2.81 11.44
C SER A 277 -18.80 -2.59 12.85
N ASN A 278 -18.45 -3.45 13.81
CA ASN A 278 -18.86 -3.29 15.20
C ASN A 278 -18.27 -2.03 15.84
N ASN A 279 -16.99 -1.73 15.60
CA ASN A 279 -16.30 -0.55 16.14
C ASN A 279 -16.75 0.76 15.48
N LEU A 280 -17.12 0.72 14.20
CA LEU A 280 -17.64 1.88 13.47
C LEU A 280 -19.07 2.24 13.88
N GLY A 281 -19.87 1.26 14.32
CA GLY A 281 -21.30 1.44 14.63
C GLY A 281 -21.63 2.72 15.42
N PRO A 282 -20.94 3.06 16.52
CA PRO A 282 -21.17 4.30 17.26
C PRO A 282 -20.90 5.57 16.45
N ILE A 283 -19.73 5.68 15.81
CA ILE A 283 -19.27 6.88 15.08
C ILE A 283 -20.10 7.12 13.83
N VAL A 284 -20.41 6.04 13.14
CA VAL A 284 -21.10 6.07 11.85
C VAL A 284 -22.59 6.37 12.01
N ARG A 285 -23.20 6.07 13.18
CA ARG A 285 -24.59 6.45 13.48
C ARG A 285 -24.80 7.96 13.50
N GLU A 286 -23.76 8.73 13.79
CA GLU A 286 -23.82 10.20 13.79
C GLU A 286 -23.70 10.78 12.37
N GLU A 287 -23.10 10.04 11.42
CA GLU A 287 -22.81 10.51 10.07
C GLU A 287 -23.32 9.54 8.98
N LYS A 288 -24.57 9.74 8.57
CA LYS A 288 -25.23 8.94 7.51
C LYS A 288 -24.39 8.78 6.24
N TYR A 289 -23.69 9.83 5.81
CA TYR A 289 -22.84 9.78 4.62
C TYR A 289 -21.70 8.77 4.73
N LEU A 290 -20.97 8.76 5.87
CA LEU A 290 -19.90 7.79 6.11
C LEU A 290 -20.46 6.37 6.25
N LEU A 291 -21.68 6.23 6.78
CA LEU A 291 -22.38 4.94 6.87
C LEU A 291 -22.64 4.35 5.50
N ASP A 292 -23.15 5.16 4.58
CA ASP A 292 -23.46 4.73 3.23
C ASP A 292 -22.18 4.30 2.49
N ILE A 293 -21.08 5.06 2.64
CA ILE A 293 -19.77 4.68 2.08
C ILE A 293 -19.29 3.36 2.68
N TRP A 294 -19.21 3.27 4.01
CA TRP A 294 -18.71 2.07 4.69
C TRP A 294 -19.54 0.84 4.33
N SER A 295 -20.87 0.95 4.31
CA SER A 295 -21.77 -0.16 3.94
C SER A 295 -21.50 -0.64 2.52
N GLY A 296 -21.25 0.27 1.58
CA GLY A 296 -20.83 -0.08 0.21
C GLY A 296 -19.48 -0.80 0.17
N VAL A 297 -18.50 -0.34 0.96
CA VAL A 297 -17.17 -0.97 1.08
C VAL A 297 -17.29 -2.37 1.68
N GLU A 298 -18.00 -2.51 2.81
CA GLU A 298 -18.23 -3.78 3.49
C GLU A 298 -18.93 -4.80 2.57
N GLN A 299 -20.02 -4.40 1.92
CA GLN A 299 -20.75 -5.27 1.01
C GLN A 299 -19.87 -5.74 -0.16
N THR A 300 -19.01 -4.84 -0.66
CA THR A 300 -18.06 -5.18 -1.73
C THR A 300 -17.03 -6.19 -1.25
N ILE A 301 -16.41 -5.95 -0.09
CA ILE A 301 -15.44 -6.88 0.53
C ILE A 301 -16.07 -8.27 0.69
N ARG A 302 -17.28 -8.35 1.24
CA ARG A 302 -17.98 -9.63 1.45
C ARG A 302 -18.30 -10.33 0.11
N THR A 303 -18.70 -9.55 -0.89
CA THR A 303 -18.92 -10.06 -2.25
C THR A 303 -17.63 -10.62 -2.84
N TYR A 304 -16.53 -9.89 -2.73
CA TYR A 304 -15.23 -10.30 -3.25
C TYR A 304 -14.70 -11.52 -2.51
N ALA A 305 -14.89 -11.59 -1.19
CA ALA A 305 -14.55 -12.76 -0.37
C ALA A 305 -15.32 -14.00 -0.83
N THR A 306 -16.63 -13.86 -1.04
CA THR A 306 -17.48 -14.97 -1.51
C THR A 306 -17.06 -15.44 -2.89
N LEU A 307 -16.80 -14.51 -3.81
CA LEU A 307 -16.32 -14.83 -5.16
C LEU A 307 -14.95 -15.49 -5.11
N ARG A 308 -14.06 -15.04 -4.24
CA ARG A 308 -12.75 -15.68 -4.00
C ARG A 308 -12.91 -17.10 -3.45
N SER A 309 -13.78 -17.34 -2.48
CA SER A 309 -13.97 -18.69 -1.95
C SER A 309 -14.52 -19.64 -3.03
N LYS A 310 -15.45 -19.16 -3.88
CA LYS A 310 -15.94 -19.92 -5.04
C LYS A 310 -14.86 -20.12 -6.11
N ALA A 311 -14.03 -19.11 -6.36
CA ALA A 311 -12.87 -19.21 -7.23
C ALA A 311 -11.91 -20.30 -6.77
N GLU A 312 -11.65 -20.33 -5.47
CA GLU A 312 -10.80 -21.34 -4.86
C GLU A 312 -11.42 -22.73 -5.03
N THR A 313 -12.72 -22.95 -4.87
CA THR A 313 -13.29 -24.28 -5.13
C THR A 313 -13.24 -24.71 -6.60
N ILE A 314 -13.44 -23.79 -7.54
CA ILE A 314 -13.40 -24.08 -8.99
C ILE A 314 -11.98 -24.37 -9.47
N TRP A 315 -11.01 -23.55 -9.06
CA TRP A 315 -9.63 -23.63 -9.50
C TRP A 315 -8.71 -24.37 -8.51
N TRP A 316 -9.28 -24.98 -7.46
CA TRP A 316 -8.61 -25.82 -6.46
C TRP A 316 -9.47 -27.02 -6.03
N PRO A 317 -9.46 -28.13 -6.79
CA PRO A 317 -10.06 -29.36 -6.30
C PRO A 317 -9.35 -29.84 -5.01
N SER A 318 -10.11 -29.92 -3.91
CA SER A 318 -9.84 -30.44 -2.54
C SER A 318 -8.40 -30.44 -1.96
N PRO A 319 -8.16 -29.86 -0.75
CA PRO A 319 -6.89 -29.90 -0.03
C PRO A 319 -6.36 -31.30 0.32
N SER A 320 -7.22 -32.32 0.41
CA SER A 320 -6.81 -33.70 0.69
C SER A 320 -6.08 -34.37 -0.48
N LYS A 321 -5.97 -33.69 -1.63
CA LYS A 321 -5.10 -34.04 -2.76
C LYS A 321 -4.34 -32.79 -3.22
N MET A 322 -3.19 -32.52 -2.58
CA MET A 322 -2.12 -31.61 -3.02
C MET A 322 -2.56 -30.20 -3.46
N GLY A 323 -2.62 -29.27 -2.49
CA GLY A 323 -2.73 -27.85 -2.79
C GLY A 323 -1.40 -27.20 -3.19
N ARG A 324 -1.26 -26.75 -4.44
CA ARG A 324 -0.75 -25.42 -4.86
C ARG A 324 -0.74 -25.27 -6.38
N VAL A 325 -1.08 -24.06 -6.84
CA VAL A 325 -1.08 -23.56 -8.23
C VAL A 325 -0.12 -24.34 -9.15
N LEU A 326 -0.67 -25.28 -9.93
CA LEU A 326 -0.01 -25.98 -11.05
C LEU A 326 1.31 -26.70 -10.66
N GLN A 327 1.29 -27.50 -9.58
CA GLN A 327 2.46 -28.32 -9.19
C GLN A 327 2.70 -29.51 -10.15
N CYS A 328 3.98 -29.70 -10.50
CA CYS A 328 4.58 -30.91 -11.09
C CYS A 328 4.27 -32.20 -10.31
N ARG A 329 4.12 -33.33 -11.02
CA ARG A 329 4.02 -34.71 -10.45
C ARG A 329 5.34 -35.28 -9.91
N CYS A 330 6.12 -34.51 -9.18
CA CYS A 330 7.39 -35.01 -8.63
C CYS A 330 7.20 -35.24 -7.14
N ASP A 331 7.60 -36.44 -6.69
CA ASP A 331 7.41 -36.97 -5.33
C ASP A 331 8.26 -36.25 -4.25
N GLY A 332 8.70 -35.03 -4.53
CA GLY A 332 9.45 -34.23 -3.57
C GLY A 332 8.52 -33.75 -2.44
N THR A 333 8.94 -33.99 -1.20
CA THR A 333 8.28 -33.46 -0.01
C THR A 333 8.17 -31.93 -0.08
N ALA A 334 6.99 -31.41 0.27
CA ALA A 334 6.58 -30.03 -0.03
C ALA A 334 7.33 -28.93 0.75
N GLU A 335 8.14 -29.30 1.74
CA GLU A 335 8.66 -28.34 2.73
C GLU A 335 9.87 -27.53 2.23
N ASP A 336 10.62 -28.01 1.21
CA ASP A 336 11.83 -27.31 0.72
C ASP A 336 11.79 -26.87 -0.76
N ILE A 337 10.69 -27.11 -1.47
CA ILE A 337 10.64 -26.83 -2.91
C ILE A 337 10.42 -25.33 -3.17
N ARG A 338 11.51 -24.61 -3.47
CA ARG A 338 11.43 -23.27 -4.06
C ARG A 338 10.88 -23.36 -5.49
N PHE A 339 9.58 -23.05 -5.64
CA PHE A 339 8.95 -22.99 -6.96
C PHE A 339 9.59 -21.92 -7.86
N ARG A 340 9.92 -22.32 -9.08
CA ARG A 340 10.36 -21.46 -10.19
C ARG A 340 9.15 -20.90 -10.91
N GLN A 341 9.12 -19.59 -11.10
CA GLN A 341 8.04 -18.91 -11.80
C GLN A 341 8.34 -18.87 -13.31
N CYS A 342 7.33 -19.05 -14.16
CA CYS A 342 7.48 -18.88 -15.60
C CYS A 342 7.93 -17.45 -15.90
N ALA A 343 9.05 -17.27 -16.59
CA ALA A 343 9.57 -15.94 -16.92
C ALA A 343 8.67 -15.18 -17.91
N GLY A 344 7.88 -15.89 -18.72
CA GLY A 344 6.99 -15.30 -19.73
C GLY A 344 5.74 -14.66 -19.12
N CYS A 345 4.86 -15.47 -18.53
CA CYS A 345 3.61 -14.98 -17.94
C CYS A 345 3.75 -14.52 -16.49
N GLN A 346 4.76 -15.00 -15.75
CA GLN A 346 4.90 -14.79 -14.31
C GLN A 346 3.66 -15.20 -13.48
N VAL A 347 2.83 -16.11 -13.99
CA VAL A 347 1.67 -16.64 -13.26
C VAL A 347 1.93 -18.08 -12.83
N VAL A 348 2.26 -18.93 -13.80
CA VAL A 348 2.48 -20.36 -13.56
C VAL A 348 3.81 -20.59 -12.84
N ARG A 349 3.82 -21.55 -11.93
CA ARG A 349 4.97 -21.94 -11.12
C ARG A 349 5.24 -23.42 -11.27
N TYR A 350 6.51 -23.77 -11.32
CA TYR A 350 6.99 -25.13 -11.49
C TYR A 350 7.99 -25.44 -10.39
N CYS A 351 7.98 -26.64 -9.85
CA CYS A 351 9.01 -27.06 -8.90
C CYS A 351 10.39 -27.28 -9.55
N SER A 352 10.47 -27.51 -10.87
CA SER A 352 11.66 -27.99 -11.56
C SER A 352 11.68 -27.52 -13.01
N LYS A 353 12.88 -27.45 -13.61
CA LYS A 353 13.06 -27.11 -15.03
C LYS A 353 12.43 -28.16 -15.96
N ARG A 354 12.43 -29.44 -15.57
CA ARG A 354 11.82 -30.53 -16.33
C ARG A 354 10.34 -30.28 -16.52
N CYS A 355 9.61 -30.00 -15.45
CA CYS A 355 8.16 -29.84 -15.54
C CYS A 355 7.73 -28.53 -16.18
N GLN A 356 8.57 -27.49 -16.09
CA GLN A 356 8.40 -26.31 -16.92
C GLN A 356 8.50 -26.65 -18.41
N ARG A 357 9.51 -27.45 -18.83
CA ARG A 357 9.69 -27.86 -20.22
C ARG A 357 8.53 -28.74 -20.70
N ASP A 358 8.12 -29.71 -19.90
CA ASP A 358 7.03 -30.63 -20.24
C ASP A 358 5.69 -29.89 -20.37
N SER A 359 5.39 -28.99 -19.43
CA SER A 359 4.23 -28.08 -19.50
C SER A 359 4.30 -27.17 -20.72
N TRP A 360 5.48 -26.62 -21.04
CA TRP A 360 5.70 -25.76 -22.21
C TRP A 360 5.33 -26.45 -23.52
N HIS A 361 5.80 -27.69 -23.73
CA HIS A 361 5.53 -28.43 -24.97
C HIS A 361 4.10 -28.96 -25.06
N SER A 362 3.48 -29.29 -23.93
CA SER A 362 2.12 -29.86 -23.93
C SER A 362 1.03 -28.80 -24.12
N HIS A 363 1.06 -27.70 -23.36
CA HIS A 363 -0.04 -26.74 -23.37
C HIS A 363 0.37 -25.30 -23.05
N HIS A 364 1.38 -25.12 -22.18
CA HIS A 364 1.65 -23.82 -21.59
C HIS A 364 2.16 -22.80 -22.60
N ARG A 365 2.81 -23.20 -23.69
CA ARG A 365 3.26 -22.26 -24.73
C ARG A 365 2.13 -21.35 -25.22
N LEU A 366 0.92 -21.89 -25.39
CA LEU A 366 -0.24 -21.11 -25.83
C LEU A 366 -0.81 -20.29 -24.67
N SER A 367 -1.18 -20.94 -23.57
CA SER A 367 -1.81 -20.28 -22.42
C SER A 367 -0.91 -19.22 -21.80
N CYS A 368 0.42 -19.35 -21.90
CA CYS A 368 1.38 -18.34 -21.45
C CYS A 368 1.15 -16.99 -22.13
N ILE A 369 0.79 -16.96 -23.42
CA ILE A 369 0.51 -15.72 -24.16
C ILE A 369 -0.75 -15.06 -23.57
N PHE A 370 -1.82 -15.83 -23.38
CA PHE A 370 -3.08 -15.35 -22.82
C PHE A 370 -2.95 -14.95 -21.35
N LEU A 371 -2.23 -15.72 -20.54
CA LEU A 371 -1.92 -15.37 -19.14
C LEU A 371 -1.09 -14.09 -19.07
N LYS A 372 -0.12 -13.90 -19.97
CA LYS A 372 0.64 -12.65 -20.08
C LYS A 372 -0.26 -11.47 -20.46
N ALA A 373 -1.20 -11.65 -21.38
CA ALA A 373 -2.19 -10.63 -21.75
C ALA A 373 -3.20 -10.35 -20.61
N ALA A 374 -3.56 -11.38 -19.84
CA ALA A 374 -4.49 -11.31 -18.72
C ALA A 374 -3.91 -10.66 -17.48
N VAL A 375 -2.59 -10.76 -17.29
CA VAL A 375 -1.92 -9.99 -16.25
C VAL A 375 -1.40 -8.67 -16.76
N GLY A 376 -1.09 -8.51 -18.04
CA GLY A 376 -0.39 -7.35 -18.59
C GLY A 376 1.13 -7.41 -18.40
N SER A 377 1.88 -6.84 -19.34
CA SER A 377 3.35 -6.92 -19.35
C SER A 377 4.02 -6.10 -18.25
N SER A 378 3.49 -4.92 -17.95
CA SER A 378 4.01 -3.96 -16.96
C SER A 378 3.29 -3.99 -15.62
N THR A 379 2.36 -4.94 -15.42
CA THR A 379 1.53 -4.87 -14.23
C THR A 379 2.26 -5.23 -12.95
N PRO A 380 1.92 -4.54 -11.85
CA PRO A 380 2.40 -4.87 -10.53
C PRO A 380 2.16 -6.34 -10.20
N HIS A 381 3.13 -6.96 -9.55
CA HIS A 381 3.09 -8.37 -9.16
C HIS A 381 1.86 -8.74 -8.30
N ARG A 382 1.25 -7.78 -7.59
CA ARG A 382 -0.03 -7.98 -6.90
C ARG A 382 -1.19 -8.35 -7.84
N ILE A 383 -1.31 -7.72 -9.00
CA ILE A 383 -2.37 -8.01 -9.98
C ILE A 383 -2.22 -9.45 -10.49
N LYS A 384 -0.97 -9.87 -10.73
CA LYS A 384 -0.64 -11.26 -11.10
C LYS A 384 -1.09 -12.26 -10.03
N ARG A 385 -0.92 -11.93 -8.75
CA ARG A 385 -1.41 -12.78 -7.63
C ARG A 385 -2.94 -12.78 -7.52
N SER A 386 -3.59 -11.66 -7.86
CA SER A 386 -5.04 -11.51 -7.85
C SER A 386 -5.75 -12.07 -9.08
N LEU A 387 -5.05 -12.68 -10.04
CA LEU A 387 -5.65 -13.10 -11.33
C LEU A 387 -6.90 -13.97 -11.15
N ARG A 388 -6.91 -14.85 -10.15
CA ARG A 388 -8.07 -15.71 -9.83
C ARG A 388 -9.25 -14.90 -9.30
N LEU A 389 -9.00 -14.01 -8.34
CA LEU A 389 -10.03 -13.10 -7.86
C LEU A 389 -10.61 -12.29 -9.03
N LEU A 390 -9.76 -11.76 -9.91
CA LEU A 390 -10.18 -11.02 -11.10
C LEU A 390 -11.04 -11.86 -12.04
N ALA A 391 -10.67 -13.12 -12.28
CA ALA A 391 -11.49 -14.04 -13.08
C ALA A 391 -12.86 -14.32 -12.44
N ALA A 392 -12.95 -14.42 -11.11
CA ALA A 392 -14.24 -14.63 -10.45
C ALA A 392 -15.09 -13.36 -10.42
N LEU A 393 -14.45 -12.18 -10.32
CA LEU A 393 -15.10 -10.90 -10.45
C LEU A 393 -15.65 -10.69 -11.86
N GLU A 394 -14.89 -11.05 -12.89
CA GLU A 394 -15.32 -11.07 -14.28
C GLU A 394 -16.62 -11.89 -14.44
N VAL A 395 -16.61 -13.14 -13.97
CA VAL A 395 -17.80 -14.03 -14.04
C VAL A 395 -18.99 -13.43 -13.27
N GLY A 396 -18.77 -12.99 -12.03
CA GLY A 396 -19.83 -12.44 -11.19
C GLY A 396 -20.38 -11.11 -11.69
N HIS A 397 -19.59 -10.31 -12.40
CA HIS A 397 -20.04 -9.07 -13.03
C HIS A 397 -20.90 -9.37 -14.27
N ILE A 398 -20.42 -10.25 -15.16
CA ILE A 398 -21.16 -10.70 -16.35
C ILE A 398 -22.53 -11.27 -15.97
N GLN A 399 -22.58 -12.13 -14.94
CA GLN A 399 -23.83 -12.74 -14.49
C GLN A 399 -24.83 -11.71 -13.96
N ARG A 400 -24.38 -10.73 -13.18
CA ARG A 400 -25.26 -9.72 -12.58
C ARG A 400 -25.80 -8.71 -13.60
N LYS A 401 -25.05 -8.45 -14.68
CA LYS A 401 -25.40 -7.44 -15.67
C LYS A 401 -25.74 -8.03 -17.04
N TRP A 402 -26.13 -9.30 -17.08
CA TRP A 402 -26.35 -10.05 -18.31
C TRP A 402 -27.26 -9.33 -19.31
N ASP A 403 -28.42 -8.86 -18.86
CA ASP A 403 -29.39 -8.18 -19.75
C ASP A 403 -28.85 -6.86 -20.31
N ASN A 404 -28.08 -6.10 -19.53
CA ASN A 404 -27.45 -4.88 -20.02
C ASN A 404 -26.37 -5.19 -21.05
N ILE A 405 -25.56 -6.21 -20.78
CA ILE A 405 -24.52 -6.70 -21.69
C ILE A 405 -25.16 -7.11 -23.03
N LEU A 406 -26.27 -7.84 -23.03
CA LEU A 406 -27.01 -8.20 -24.25
C LEU A 406 -27.37 -6.98 -25.10
N ARG A 407 -27.87 -5.92 -24.47
CA ARG A 407 -28.23 -4.66 -25.16
C ARG A 407 -26.99 -3.97 -25.74
N LEU A 408 -25.90 -3.91 -24.97
CA LEU A 408 -24.64 -3.34 -25.44
C LEU A 408 -24.07 -4.09 -26.63
N PHE A 409 -24.15 -5.43 -26.64
CA PHE A 409 -23.73 -6.23 -27.79
C PHE A 409 -24.61 -5.99 -29.02
N ALA A 410 -25.93 -5.87 -28.84
CA ALA A 410 -26.83 -5.53 -29.94
C ALA A 410 -26.47 -4.16 -30.55
N ALA A 411 -26.24 -3.15 -29.71
CA ALA A 411 -25.82 -1.83 -30.15
C ALA A 411 -24.45 -1.86 -30.86
N ALA A 412 -23.46 -2.53 -30.27
CA ALA A 412 -22.11 -2.64 -30.82
C ALA A 412 -22.07 -3.41 -32.15
N ARG A 413 -22.95 -4.41 -32.37
CA ARG A 413 -23.06 -5.11 -33.67
C ARG A 413 -23.58 -4.20 -34.80
N CYS A 414 -24.37 -3.18 -34.45
CA CYS A 414 -24.80 -2.14 -35.38
C CYS A 414 -23.68 -1.12 -35.63
N GLU A 415 -22.96 -0.72 -34.58
CA GLU A 415 -21.86 0.24 -34.66
C GLU A 415 -20.63 -0.32 -35.41
N TYR A 416 -20.31 -1.61 -35.20
CA TYR A 416 -19.14 -2.29 -35.75
C TYR A 416 -19.53 -3.49 -36.63
N PRO A 417 -20.14 -3.27 -37.81
CA PRO A 417 -20.67 -4.36 -38.64
C PRO A 417 -19.60 -5.32 -39.18
N LYS A 418 -18.34 -4.86 -39.32
CA LYS A 418 -17.20 -5.69 -39.77
C LYS A 418 -16.64 -6.59 -38.66
N ASP A 419 -17.00 -6.33 -37.42
CA ASP A 419 -16.41 -6.95 -36.23
C ASP A 419 -17.45 -7.75 -35.43
N ARG A 420 -18.58 -8.11 -36.03
CA ARG A 420 -19.72 -8.76 -35.33
C ARG A 420 -19.34 -9.99 -34.51
N GLU A 421 -18.37 -10.77 -34.99
CA GLU A 421 -17.85 -11.98 -34.35
C GLU A 421 -16.58 -11.72 -33.53
N ARG A 422 -16.07 -10.49 -33.56
CA ARG A 422 -14.82 -10.04 -32.94
C ARG A 422 -15.07 -8.95 -31.90
N LEU A 423 -16.20 -9.00 -31.21
CA LEU A 423 -16.53 -8.06 -30.15
C LEU A 423 -16.05 -8.59 -28.79
N VAL A 424 -15.48 -7.67 -28.00
CA VAL A 424 -14.94 -7.89 -26.66
C VAL A 424 -15.73 -7.07 -25.65
N LEU A 425 -16.14 -7.72 -24.56
CA LEU A 425 -16.80 -7.04 -23.44
C LEU A 425 -15.75 -6.38 -22.53
N GLU A 426 -15.71 -5.06 -22.50
CA GLU A 426 -14.84 -4.30 -21.61
C GLU A 426 -15.55 -4.05 -20.26
N LEU A 427 -14.93 -4.48 -19.16
CA LEU A 427 -15.45 -4.34 -17.79
C LEU A 427 -14.57 -3.39 -16.99
N SER A 428 -15.12 -2.28 -16.50
CA SER A 428 -14.44 -1.38 -15.56
C SER A 428 -14.82 -1.76 -14.13
N LEU A 429 -13.95 -2.51 -13.44
CA LEU A 429 -14.25 -2.98 -12.08
C LEU A 429 -14.37 -1.85 -11.07
N ASP A 430 -13.64 -0.76 -11.27
CA ASP A 430 -13.59 0.40 -10.39
C ASP A 430 -14.77 1.36 -10.59
N LYS A 431 -15.22 1.56 -11.83
CA LYS A 431 -16.38 2.41 -12.17
C LYS A 431 -17.70 1.63 -12.17
N ASN A 432 -17.63 0.30 -12.09
CA ASN A 432 -18.76 -0.59 -12.27
C ASN A 432 -19.51 -0.31 -13.59
N ASP A 433 -18.74 -0.13 -14.66
CA ASP A 433 -19.20 0.21 -16.01
C ASP A 433 -18.82 -0.88 -17.02
N GLU A 434 -19.56 -0.96 -18.13
CA GLU A 434 -19.37 -1.95 -19.18
C GLU A 434 -19.50 -1.31 -20.56
N SER A 435 -18.59 -1.68 -21.45
CA SER A 435 -18.64 -1.27 -22.85
C SER A 435 -18.31 -2.46 -23.76
N VAL A 436 -18.61 -2.35 -25.05
CA VAL A 436 -18.28 -3.38 -26.04
C VAL A 436 -17.43 -2.76 -27.14
N ARG A 437 -16.27 -3.36 -27.40
CA ARG A 437 -15.25 -2.84 -28.32
C ARG A 437 -14.78 -3.95 -29.27
N PRO A 438 -14.33 -3.63 -30.50
CA PRO A 438 -13.69 -4.59 -31.39
C PRO A 438 -12.40 -5.19 -30.80
N LEU A 439 -12.10 -6.45 -31.13
CA LEU A 439 -10.90 -7.17 -30.67
C LEU A 439 -9.60 -6.49 -31.14
N ARG A 440 -9.59 -5.89 -32.33
CA ARG A 440 -8.45 -5.11 -32.83
C ARG A 440 -7.95 -4.06 -31.86
N ASP A 441 -8.80 -3.51 -30.99
CA ASP A 441 -8.42 -2.51 -30.00
C ASP A 441 -7.54 -3.11 -28.89
N TYR A 442 -7.48 -4.44 -28.76
CA TYR A 442 -6.74 -5.17 -27.73
C TYR A 442 -5.59 -6.02 -28.29
N ILE A 443 -5.38 -6.02 -29.61
CA ILE A 443 -4.43 -6.94 -30.25
C ILE A 443 -2.98 -6.70 -29.76
N PHE A 444 -2.68 -5.48 -29.35
CA PHE A 444 -1.39 -5.09 -28.77
C PHE A 444 -1.02 -5.90 -27.51
N LEU A 445 -1.99 -6.51 -26.82
CA LEU A 445 -1.75 -7.36 -25.65
C LEU A 445 -1.09 -8.71 -26.00
N PHE A 446 -1.20 -9.16 -27.25
CA PHE A 446 -0.86 -10.51 -27.66
C PHE A 446 0.53 -10.67 -28.31
N ASN A 447 1.37 -9.62 -28.30
CA ASN A 447 2.75 -9.64 -28.78
C ASN A 447 2.96 -10.43 -30.09
N GLY A 448 2.39 -9.92 -31.19
CA GLY A 448 2.66 -10.43 -32.54
C GLY A 448 1.68 -11.48 -33.07
N LEU A 449 0.62 -11.81 -32.33
CA LEU A 449 -0.50 -12.55 -32.91
C LEU A 449 -1.39 -11.64 -33.76
N SER A 450 -1.84 -12.16 -34.91
CA SER A 450 -2.91 -11.54 -35.69
C SER A 450 -4.27 -11.71 -35.00
N GLU A 451 -5.22 -10.86 -35.36
CA GLU A 451 -6.59 -10.90 -34.83
C GLU A 451 -7.25 -12.27 -35.06
N ASN A 452 -7.08 -12.83 -36.27
CA ASN A 452 -7.61 -14.16 -36.61
C ASN A 452 -6.97 -15.26 -35.76
N GLU A 453 -5.65 -15.24 -35.54
CA GLU A 453 -5.01 -16.22 -34.67
C GLU A 453 -5.55 -16.17 -33.24
N VAL A 454 -5.82 -14.97 -32.70
CA VAL A 454 -6.41 -14.83 -31.37
C VAL A 454 -7.82 -15.44 -31.33
N VAL A 455 -8.67 -15.14 -32.32
CA VAL A 455 -10.02 -15.71 -32.45
C VAL A 455 -9.95 -17.24 -32.56
N ASP A 456 -9.11 -17.77 -33.43
CA ASP A 456 -8.97 -19.22 -33.65
C ASP A 456 -8.50 -19.94 -32.39
N ARG A 457 -7.56 -19.34 -31.65
CA ARG A 457 -7.03 -19.90 -30.40
C ARG A 457 -8.06 -19.90 -29.28
N ILE A 458 -8.87 -18.86 -29.18
CA ILE A 458 -9.98 -18.79 -28.22
C ILE A 458 -11.04 -19.84 -28.57
N SER A 459 -11.49 -19.85 -29.83
CA SER A 459 -12.52 -20.78 -30.32
C SER A 459 -12.11 -22.25 -30.18
N SER A 460 -10.88 -22.60 -30.56
CA SER A 460 -10.37 -23.98 -30.46
C SER A 460 -10.14 -24.46 -29.03
N SER A 461 -9.85 -23.55 -28.09
CA SER A 461 -9.63 -23.91 -26.69
C SER A 461 -10.95 -24.08 -25.91
N TRP A 462 -12.09 -23.81 -26.54
CA TRP A 462 -13.40 -23.79 -25.88
C TRP A 462 -14.50 -24.63 -26.57
N PRO A 463 -14.27 -25.91 -26.95
CA PRO A 463 -15.21 -26.62 -27.83
C PRO A 463 -16.57 -26.95 -27.17
N ASN A 464 -16.61 -27.12 -25.83
CA ASN A 464 -17.74 -27.77 -25.15
C ASN A 464 -18.48 -26.92 -24.12
N SER A 465 -18.02 -25.71 -23.82
CA SER A 465 -18.69 -24.80 -22.88
C SER A 465 -19.67 -23.87 -23.60
N ARG A 466 -20.56 -24.47 -24.42
CA ARG A 466 -21.80 -23.85 -24.94
C ARG A 466 -22.84 -23.62 -23.83
N GLY A 467 -22.40 -23.14 -22.67
CA GLY A 467 -23.32 -22.43 -21.79
C GLY A 467 -23.74 -21.14 -22.48
N GLN A 468 -24.98 -20.69 -22.25
CA GLN A 468 -25.61 -19.50 -22.86
C GLN A 468 -24.75 -18.22 -22.86
N LEU A 469 -23.72 -18.14 -22.00
CA LEU A 469 -22.92 -16.95 -21.74
C LEU A 469 -21.96 -16.52 -22.88
N HIS A 470 -21.48 -17.43 -23.73
CA HIS A 470 -20.39 -17.13 -24.68
C HIS A 470 -20.79 -17.17 -26.16
N GLY A 471 -22.05 -17.44 -26.49
CA GLY A 471 -22.54 -17.35 -27.88
C GLY A 471 -22.62 -15.92 -28.43
N LEU A 472 -22.43 -14.91 -27.57
CA LEU A 472 -22.71 -13.52 -27.89
C LEU A 472 -21.44 -12.68 -28.09
N PHE A 473 -20.35 -13.06 -27.44
CA PHE A 473 -19.08 -12.33 -27.46
C PHE A 473 -17.88 -13.26 -27.36
N LEU A 474 -16.75 -12.83 -27.90
CA LEU A 474 -15.56 -13.65 -27.99
C LEU A 474 -14.89 -13.83 -26.61
N CYS A 475 -14.73 -12.72 -25.90
CA CYS A 475 -14.01 -12.64 -24.64
C CYS A 475 -14.34 -11.34 -23.89
N SER A 476 -13.80 -11.19 -22.69
CA SER A 476 -13.83 -9.92 -21.95
C SER A 476 -12.45 -9.27 -21.87
N ALA A 477 -12.41 -7.98 -21.57
CA ALA A 477 -11.23 -7.26 -21.12
C ALA A 477 -11.59 -6.54 -19.82
N ILE A 478 -10.76 -6.68 -18.79
CA ILE A 478 -10.92 -5.95 -17.54
C ILE A 478 -10.06 -4.69 -17.59
N THR A 479 -10.68 -3.55 -17.31
CA THR A 479 -9.97 -2.29 -17.12
C THR A 479 -9.94 -1.92 -15.65
N ILE A 480 -8.75 -1.60 -15.17
CA ILE A 480 -8.52 -1.14 -13.81
C ILE A 480 -7.91 0.26 -13.93
N HIS A 481 -8.65 1.28 -13.49
CA HIS A 481 -8.10 2.62 -13.38
C HIS A 481 -7.34 2.73 -12.06
N ASP A 482 -6.03 2.79 -12.16
CA ASP A 482 -5.22 3.27 -11.07
C ASP A 482 -5.02 4.78 -11.31
N ARG A 483 -5.40 5.66 -10.37
CA ARG A 483 -5.32 7.13 -10.56
C ARG A 483 -3.96 7.64 -11.04
N TYR A 484 -2.89 6.87 -10.80
CA TYR A 484 -1.51 7.25 -11.11
C TYR A 484 -0.90 6.46 -12.26
N TRP A 485 -1.45 5.29 -12.59
CA TRP A 485 -0.97 4.50 -13.71
C TRP A 485 -1.92 4.66 -14.88
N SER A 486 -1.38 4.66 -16.09
CA SER A 486 -2.18 4.50 -17.31
C SER A 486 -3.20 3.37 -17.12
N ARG A 487 -4.42 3.56 -17.63
CA ARG A 487 -5.48 2.54 -17.72
C ARG A 487 -4.86 1.15 -17.95
N GLN A 488 -4.97 0.26 -16.95
CA GLN A 488 -4.47 -1.11 -17.11
C GLN A 488 -5.57 -1.94 -17.75
N ILE A 489 -5.25 -2.56 -18.89
CA ILE A 489 -6.16 -3.42 -19.63
C ILE A 489 -5.65 -4.86 -19.52
N LEU A 490 -6.52 -5.73 -19.00
CA LEU A 490 -6.25 -7.13 -18.72
C LEU A 490 -7.16 -7.98 -19.60
N PHE A 491 -6.60 -8.84 -20.43
CA PHE A 491 -7.40 -9.69 -21.29
C PHE A 491 -8.00 -10.88 -20.52
N SER A 492 -9.33 -11.00 -20.46
CA SER A 492 -10.12 -12.05 -19.79
C SER A 492 -9.32 -13.01 -18.88
N PRO A 493 -9.08 -12.63 -17.61
CA PRO A 493 -8.48 -13.48 -16.60
C PRO A 493 -9.08 -14.89 -16.54
N ARG A 494 -10.40 -15.01 -16.69
CA ARG A 494 -11.08 -16.29 -16.74
C ARG A 494 -10.62 -17.13 -17.92
N ILE A 495 -10.67 -16.61 -19.15
CA ILE A 495 -10.30 -17.37 -20.35
C ILE A 495 -8.84 -17.81 -20.25
N ALA A 496 -7.96 -16.92 -19.81
CA ALA A 496 -6.55 -17.25 -19.67
C ALA A 496 -6.28 -18.38 -18.66
N LEU A 497 -7.02 -18.40 -17.54
CA LEU A 497 -6.93 -19.49 -16.55
C LEU A 497 -7.54 -20.79 -17.08
N ASP A 498 -8.70 -20.73 -17.74
CA ASP A 498 -9.38 -21.91 -18.27
C ASP A 498 -8.55 -22.58 -19.39
N MET A 499 -7.86 -21.80 -20.23
CA MET A 499 -6.91 -22.32 -21.23
C MET A 499 -5.74 -23.11 -20.62
N GLU A 500 -5.25 -22.68 -19.45
CA GLU A 500 -4.20 -23.39 -18.73
C GLU A 500 -4.74 -24.69 -18.11
N ILE A 501 -5.97 -24.70 -17.61
CA ILE A 501 -6.56 -25.85 -16.88
C ILE A 501 -7.08 -26.94 -17.83
N VAL A 502 -7.89 -26.59 -18.84
CA VAL A 502 -8.55 -27.56 -19.73
C VAL A 502 -7.54 -28.40 -20.51
N ARG A 503 -6.39 -27.83 -20.87
CA ARG A 503 -5.36 -28.57 -21.60
C ARG A 503 -4.55 -29.50 -20.70
N GLN A 504 -4.45 -29.19 -19.41
CA GLN A 504 -3.85 -30.11 -18.45
C GLN A 504 -4.67 -31.38 -18.26
N THR A 505 -6.01 -31.28 -18.26
CA THR A 505 -6.87 -32.47 -18.13
C THR A 505 -6.83 -33.34 -19.37
N LEU A 506 -6.85 -32.75 -20.57
CA LEU A 506 -6.74 -33.50 -21.84
C LEU A 506 -5.40 -34.25 -21.95
N SER A 507 -4.29 -33.63 -21.55
CA SER A 507 -2.97 -34.28 -21.56
C SER A 507 -2.85 -35.44 -20.56
N ARG A 508 -3.71 -35.51 -19.52
CA ARG A 508 -3.73 -36.64 -18.59
C ARG A 508 -4.41 -37.85 -19.23
N ASN A 509 -5.58 -37.62 -19.81
CA ASN A 509 -6.36 -38.69 -20.41
C ASN A 509 -5.65 -39.35 -21.60
N SER A 510 -4.72 -38.67 -22.27
CA SER A 510 -3.93 -39.23 -23.36
C SER A 510 -2.68 -40.02 -22.91
N GLN A 511 -2.29 -39.96 -21.63
CA GLN A 511 -1.15 -40.73 -21.09
C GLN A 511 -1.59 -42.02 -20.39
N ASP A 512 -2.86 -42.08 -19.96
CA ASP A 512 -3.44 -43.25 -19.30
C ASP A 512 -4.08 -44.23 -20.32
N VAL A 513 -3.97 -43.94 -21.62
CA VAL A 513 -4.35 -44.78 -22.77
C VAL A 513 -3.07 -45.13 -23.53
#